data_AF-A0A0R3QEA0-F1
#
_entry.id   AF-A0A0R3QEA0-F1
#
_cell.length_a   1.000
_cell.length_b   1.000
_cell.length_c   1.000
_cell.angle_alpha   90.00
_cell.angle_beta   90.00
_cell.angle_gamma   90.00
#
_symmetry.space_group_name_H-M   'P 1'
#
loop_
_entity.id
_entity.type
_entity.pdbx_description
1 polymer ?
#
loop_
_entity_poly.entity_id
_entity_poly.type
_entity_poly.pdbx_seq_one_letter_code
_entity_poly.pdbx_strand_id
1 'polypeptide(L)'
;LDGYNCQCKPGWTDNSPNRENAPGRSCKKANICASIQCAKEAECRETELGPICECFSGYVDISRQHGMAAGHVCRKVVNECATGKHDCSSSATCIDTADLFTCRCRDGFRDESPDVVNRPGRVCVRGLKF
;
A
#
# COMPACT_ATOMS: atom_id res chain seq x y z
N LEU A 1 33.93 -42.51 -13.03
CA LEU A 1 33.37 -41.54 -13.98
C LEU A 1 32.78 -40.43 -13.15
N ASP A 2 33.57 -39.38 -12.88
CA ASP A 2 33.12 -38.26 -12.06
C ASP A 2 32.23 -37.36 -12.92
N GLY A 3 30.92 -37.56 -12.80
CA GLY A 3 29.93 -36.67 -13.39
C GLY A 3 29.95 -35.33 -12.66
N TYR A 4 29.91 -34.23 -13.43
CA TYR A 4 29.77 -32.88 -12.87
C TYR A 4 28.33 -32.40 -13.07
N ASN A 5 27.79 -31.71 -12.06
CA ASN A 5 26.47 -31.08 -12.12
C ASN A 5 26.63 -29.56 -12.21
N CYS A 6 25.90 -28.91 -13.11
CA CYS A 6 25.94 -27.47 -13.31
C CYS A 6 24.65 -26.83 -12.78
N GLN A 7 24.80 -25.69 -12.11
CA GLN A 7 23.67 -24.90 -11.61
C GLN A 7 23.87 -23.43 -11.97
N CYS A 8 22.77 -22.72 -12.19
CA CYS A 8 22.81 -21.28 -12.39
C CYS A 8 23.24 -20.56 -11.11
N LYS A 9 23.88 -19.40 -11.28
CA LYS A 9 24.23 -18.52 -10.15
C LYS A 9 22.96 -18.04 -9.43
N PRO A 10 23.05 -17.67 -8.13
CA PRO A 10 21.94 -17.03 -7.43
C PRO A 10 21.37 -15.85 -8.24
N GLY A 11 20.04 -15.75 -8.35
CA GLY A 11 19.37 -14.72 -9.15
C GLY A 11 19.29 -15.02 -10.66
N TRP A 12 19.59 -16.24 -11.09
CA TRP A 12 19.45 -16.69 -12.47
C TRP A 12 18.56 -17.93 -12.55
N THR A 13 17.64 -17.94 -13.51
CA THR A 13 16.72 -19.07 -13.77
C THR A 13 17.29 -19.94 -14.89
N ASP A 14 17.23 -21.26 -14.70
CA ASP A 14 17.67 -22.23 -15.71
C ASP A 14 16.68 -22.30 -16.88
N ASN A 15 17.16 -21.93 -18.05
CA ASN A 15 16.46 -21.94 -19.33
C ASN A 15 17.08 -22.96 -20.31
N SER A 16 17.82 -23.96 -19.80
CA SER A 16 18.41 -25.03 -20.61
C SER A 16 17.31 -25.91 -21.23
N PRO A 17 17.41 -26.28 -22.53
CA PRO A 17 16.41 -27.13 -23.18
C PRO A 17 16.32 -28.56 -22.63
N ASN A 18 17.42 -29.08 -22.06
CA ASN A 18 17.50 -30.42 -21.47
C ASN A 18 18.02 -30.29 -20.03
N ARG A 19 17.13 -29.97 -19.09
CA ARG A 19 17.47 -29.76 -17.68
C ARG A 19 17.84 -31.05 -16.93
N GLU A 20 17.43 -32.21 -17.44
CA GLU A 20 17.71 -33.50 -16.80
C GLU A 20 19.17 -33.93 -17.01
N ASN A 21 19.72 -33.68 -18.20
CA ASN A 21 21.06 -34.15 -18.55
C ASN A 21 22.09 -33.02 -18.68
N ALA A 22 21.63 -31.79 -18.89
CA ALA A 22 22.46 -30.61 -19.04
C ALA A 22 21.86 -29.38 -18.32
N PRO A 23 21.61 -29.45 -16.99
CA PRO A 23 21.15 -28.31 -16.20
C PRO A 23 22.21 -27.20 -16.16
N GLY A 24 21.78 -25.97 -15.88
CA GLY A 24 22.65 -24.82 -15.63
C GLY A 24 23.52 -24.38 -16.81
N ARG A 25 23.25 -24.83 -18.04
CA ARG A 25 24.01 -24.49 -19.25
C ARG A 25 23.53 -23.21 -19.92
N SER A 26 22.24 -22.92 -19.80
CA SER A 26 21.63 -21.69 -20.28
C SER A 26 20.88 -21.04 -19.14
N CYS A 27 21.45 -19.98 -18.58
CA CYS A 27 20.87 -19.23 -17.47
C CYS A 27 20.39 -17.87 -17.99
N LYS A 28 19.18 -17.47 -17.59
CA LYS A 28 18.67 -16.10 -17.81
C LYS A 28 18.53 -15.39 -16.47
N LYS A 29 18.69 -14.08 -16.43
CA LYS A 29 18.44 -13.29 -15.20
C LYS A 29 17.04 -13.63 -14.70
N ALA A 30 16.94 -14.09 -13.45
CA ALA A 30 15.65 -14.36 -12.85
C ALA A 30 14.91 -13.02 -12.73
N ASN A 31 13.72 -12.92 -13.33
CA ASN A 31 12.82 -11.82 -13.03
C ASN A 31 12.27 -12.11 -11.63
N ILE A 32 12.79 -11.43 -10.61
CA ILE A 32 12.44 -11.71 -9.22
C ILE A 32 10.97 -11.35 -8.98
N CYS A 33 10.48 -10.33 -9.69
CA CYS A 33 9.08 -9.92 -9.67
C CYS A 33 8.12 -10.94 -10.30
N ALA A 34 8.60 -11.91 -11.09
CA ALA A 34 7.72 -12.95 -11.65
C ALA A 34 7.10 -13.87 -10.59
N SER A 35 7.70 -13.97 -9.41
CA SER A 35 7.21 -14.77 -8.29
C SER A 35 6.62 -13.96 -7.13
N ILE A 36 6.63 -12.62 -7.21
CA ILE A 36 6.12 -11.74 -6.16
C ILE A 36 4.68 -11.35 -6.47
N GLN A 37 3.78 -11.58 -5.51
CA GLN A 37 2.37 -11.19 -5.62
C GLN A 37 2.13 -9.91 -4.82
N CYS A 38 2.26 -8.76 -5.48
CA CYS A 38 1.85 -7.47 -4.92
C CYS A 38 0.31 -7.33 -4.91
N ALA A 39 -0.20 -6.25 -4.29
CA ALA A 39 -1.59 -5.84 -4.49
C ALA A 39 -1.88 -5.63 -5.99
N LYS A 40 -3.14 -5.81 -6.39
CA LYS A 40 -3.56 -5.55 -7.78
C LYS A 40 -3.34 -4.09 -8.21
N GLU A 41 -3.30 -3.15 -7.25
CA GLU A 41 -2.97 -1.73 -7.48
C GLU A 41 -1.54 -1.36 -7.08
N ALA A 42 -0.62 -2.34 -7.15
CA ALA A 42 0.79 -2.13 -6.92
C ALA A 42 1.63 -2.73 -8.06
N GLU A 43 2.82 -2.17 -8.23
CA GLU A 43 3.86 -2.67 -9.11
C GLU A 43 5.00 -3.28 -8.29
N CYS A 44 5.55 -4.40 -8.78
CA CYS A 44 6.81 -4.92 -8.24
C CYS A 44 8.00 -4.22 -8.91
N ARG A 45 8.94 -3.73 -8.12
CA ARG A 45 10.22 -3.16 -8.59
C ARG A 45 11.40 -3.92 -8.00
N GLU A 46 12.37 -4.29 -8.86
CA GLU A 46 13.65 -4.84 -8.41
C GLU A 46 14.52 -3.72 -7.83
N THR A 47 14.97 -3.86 -6.58
CA THR A 47 15.94 -2.94 -5.94
C THR A 47 17.19 -3.69 -5.50
N GLU A 48 18.26 -2.97 -5.13
CA GLU A 48 19.49 -3.57 -4.61
C GLU A 48 19.27 -4.34 -3.29
N LEU A 49 18.23 -4.01 -2.53
CA LEU A 49 17.85 -4.68 -1.28
C LEU A 49 16.85 -5.83 -1.49
N GLY A 50 16.42 -6.07 -2.74
CA GLY A 50 15.40 -7.06 -3.09
C GLY A 50 14.20 -6.45 -3.82
N PRO A 51 13.21 -7.28 -4.20
CA PRO A 51 11.99 -6.79 -4.82
C PRO A 51 11.13 -6.05 -3.79
N ILE A 52 10.57 -4.91 -4.17
CA ILE A 52 9.58 -4.18 -3.37
C ILE A 52 8.27 -4.11 -4.16
N CYS A 53 7.16 -4.13 -3.45
CA CYS A 53 5.86 -3.76 -4.01
C CYS A 53 5.57 -2.30 -3.67
N GLU A 54 5.11 -1.54 -4.65
CA GLU A 54 4.78 -0.14 -4.47
C GLU A 54 3.43 0.18 -5.11
N CYS A 55 2.54 0.84 -4.36
CA CYS A 55 1.23 1.22 -4.88
C CYS A 55 1.36 2.17 -6.07
N PHE A 56 0.44 2.07 -7.03
CA PHE A 56 0.38 2.98 -8.16
C PHE A 56 0.09 4.43 -7.72
N SER A 57 0.43 5.39 -8.58
CA SER A 57 0.06 6.79 -8.37
C SER A 57 -1.46 6.93 -8.19
N GLY A 58 -1.87 7.72 -7.19
CA GLY A 58 -3.27 7.83 -6.79
C GLY A 58 -3.75 6.73 -5.85
N TYR A 59 -2.82 5.92 -5.31
CA TYR A 59 -3.08 4.97 -4.24
C TYR A 59 -2.13 5.22 -3.06
N VAL A 60 -2.64 4.95 -1.86
CA VAL A 60 -1.91 5.03 -0.59
C VAL A 60 -1.70 3.63 -0.03
N ASP A 61 -0.50 3.38 0.48
CA ASP A 61 -0.14 2.11 1.11
C ASP A 61 -0.66 2.06 2.56
N ILE A 62 -1.59 1.14 2.81
CA ILE A 62 -2.16 0.87 4.14
C ILE A 62 -1.85 -0.54 4.62
N SER A 63 -0.85 -1.21 4.03
CA SER A 63 -0.44 -2.56 4.40
C SER A 63 -0.12 -2.68 5.89
N ARG A 64 0.52 -1.66 6.48
CA ARG A 64 0.87 -1.64 7.91
C ARG A 64 -0.34 -1.75 8.83
N GLN A 65 -1.46 -1.11 8.46
CA GLN A 65 -2.71 -1.16 9.22
C GLN A 65 -3.32 -2.59 9.21
N HIS A 66 -2.91 -3.41 8.24
CA HIS A 66 -3.36 -4.79 8.06
C HIS A 66 -2.29 -5.83 8.47
N GLY A 67 -1.16 -5.39 9.04
CA GLY A 67 -0.06 -6.27 9.41
C GLY A 67 0.66 -6.92 8.21
N MET A 68 0.59 -6.31 7.03
CA MET A 68 1.20 -6.82 5.80
C MET A 68 2.46 -6.02 5.40
N ALA A 69 3.29 -6.60 4.53
CA ALA A 69 4.40 -5.91 3.90
C ALA A 69 3.90 -4.79 2.96
N ALA A 70 4.74 -3.78 2.70
CA ALA A 70 4.41 -2.65 1.82
C ALA A 70 3.93 -3.11 0.44
N GLY A 71 2.99 -2.38 -0.16
CA GLY A 71 2.45 -2.63 -1.50
C GLY A 71 1.54 -3.87 -1.62
N HIS A 72 1.06 -4.42 -0.50
CA HIS A 72 0.10 -5.53 -0.46
C HIS A 72 -1.34 -5.10 -0.13
N VAL A 73 -1.53 -3.89 0.41
CA VAL A 73 -2.84 -3.25 0.54
C VAL A 73 -2.73 -1.79 0.08
N CYS A 74 -3.26 -1.53 -1.10
CA CYS A 74 -3.28 -0.20 -1.70
C CYS A 74 -4.72 0.32 -1.75
N ARG A 75 -4.95 1.50 -1.17
CA ARG A 75 -6.26 2.15 -1.19
C ARG A 75 -6.24 3.31 -2.17
N LYS A 76 -7.28 3.43 -2.99
CA LYS A 76 -7.43 4.55 -3.90
C LYS A 76 -7.59 5.85 -3.11
N VAL A 77 -6.80 6.86 -3.46
CA VAL A 77 -6.96 8.23 -2.95
C VAL A 77 -8.23 8.82 -3.56
N VAL A 78 -9.16 9.23 -2.72
CA VAL A 78 -10.43 9.83 -3.10
C VAL A 78 -10.58 11.10 -2.30
N ASN A 79 -11.07 12.17 -2.93
CA ASN A 79 -11.43 13.37 -2.19
C ASN A 79 -12.86 13.26 -1.66
N GLU A 80 -13.03 12.77 -0.43
CA GLU A 80 -14.36 12.60 0.16
C GLU A 80 -15.07 13.93 0.39
N CYS A 81 -14.32 15.01 0.62
CA CYS A 81 -14.87 16.35 0.81
C CYS A 81 -15.51 16.91 -0.46
N ALA A 82 -14.86 16.75 -1.61
CA ALA A 82 -15.34 17.21 -2.90
C ALA A 82 -16.52 16.36 -3.42
N THR A 83 -16.56 15.08 -3.04
CA THR A 83 -17.63 14.16 -3.45
C THR A 83 -18.81 14.13 -2.48
N GLY A 84 -18.71 14.81 -1.33
CA GLY A 84 -19.70 14.75 -0.26
C GLY A 84 -19.80 13.38 0.42
N LYS A 85 -18.82 12.50 0.22
CA LYS A 85 -18.78 11.14 0.78
C LYS A 85 -18.12 11.11 2.15
N HIS A 86 -18.51 12.04 3.02
CA HIS A 86 -18.01 12.15 4.38
C HIS A 86 -19.14 12.19 5.40
N ASP A 87 -18.85 11.83 6.65
CA ASP A 87 -19.79 11.82 7.77
C ASP A 87 -19.52 12.95 8.78
N CYS A 88 -18.72 13.97 8.41
CA CYS A 88 -18.52 15.15 9.24
C CYS A 88 -19.83 15.78 9.72
N SER A 89 -19.84 16.33 10.93
CA SER A 89 -20.94 17.16 11.41
C SER A 89 -21.24 18.30 10.44
N SER A 90 -22.50 18.72 10.34
CA SER A 90 -22.89 19.92 9.60
C SER A 90 -22.21 21.19 10.12
N SER A 91 -21.78 21.18 11.39
CA SER A 91 -21.02 22.26 12.04
C SER A 91 -19.50 22.01 12.06
N ALA A 92 -19.02 21.05 11.26
CA ALA A 92 -17.61 20.79 11.03
C ALA A 92 -17.19 21.20 9.60
N THR A 93 -15.87 21.22 9.41
CA THR A 93 -15.20 21.32 8.11
C THR A 93 -14.58 19.97 7.78
N CYS A 94 -14.86 19.46 6.58
CA CYS A 94 -14.19 18.27 6.04
C CYS A 94 -12.79 18.66 5.57
N ILE A 95 -11.80 17.84 5.89
CA ILE A 95 -10.40 18.01 5.50
C ILE A 95 -9.98 16.71 4.80
N ASP A 96 -9.70 16.82 3.51
CA ASP A 96 -9.22 15.72 2.69
C ASP A 96 -7.78 15.34 3.09
N THR A 97 -7.47 14.05 3.09
CA THR A 97 -6.12 13.55 3.38
C THR A 97 -5.70 12.53 2.33
N ALA A 98 -4.41 12.20 2.27
CA ALA A 98 -3.94 11.20 1.31
C ALA A 98 -4.54 9.80 1.56
N ASP A 99 -4.90 9.49 2.80
CA ASP A 99 -5.42 8.17 3.15
C ASP A 99 -6.96 8.11 3.12
N LEU A 100 -7.62 9.14 3.63
CA LEU A 100 -9.08 9.24 3.84
C LEU A 100 -9.44 10.74 3.99
N PHE A 101 -10.41 11.07 4.84
CA PHE A 101 -10.66 12.43 5.31
C PHE A 101 -10.69 12.48 6.84
N THR A 102 -10.50 13.68 7.38
CA THR A 102 -10.77 14.00 8.78
C THR A 102 -11.76 15.17 8.88
N CYS A 103 -12.36 15.36 10.05
CA CYS A 103 -13.30 16.44 10.28
C CYS A 103 -12.84 17.27 11.47
N ARG A 104 -13.02 18.59 11.37
CA ARG A 104 -12.71 19.52 12.45
C ARG A 104 -13.93 20.40 12.71
N CYS A 105 -14.39 20.47 13.97
CA CYS A 105 -15.46 21.40 14.32
C CYS A 105 -15.08 22.84 13.95
N ARG A 106 -16.05 23.61 13.45
CA ARG A 106 -15.83 25.02 13.12
C ARG A 106 -15.61 25.85 14.38
N ASP A 107 -15.03 27.03 14.22
CA ASP A 107 -14.81 27.95 15.33
C ASP A 107 -16.11 28.24 16.09
N GLY A 108 -16.03 28.23 17.42
CA GLY A 108 -17.20 28.35 18.28
C GLY A 108 -17.99 27.05 18.48
N PHE A 109 -17.48 25.90 18.01
CA PHE A 109 -18.02 24.58 18.34
C PHE A 109 -16.97 23.73 19.07
N ARG A 110 -17.43 22.94 20.05
CA ARG A 110 -16.64 21.92 20.74
C ARG A 110 -16.92 20.55 20.14
N ASP A 111 -15.86 19.75 20.00
CA ASP A 111 -15.97 18.36 19.58
C ASP A 111 -16.41 17.47 20.76
N GLU A 112 -17.51 16.74 20.56
CA GLU A 112 -18.06 15.74 21.48
C GLU A 112 -18.20 14.38 20.80
N SER A 113 -17.43 14.14 19.72
CA SER A 113 -17.33 12.81 19.13
C SER A 113 -16.96 11.76 20.20
N PRO A 114 -17.59 10.57 20.21
CA PRO A 114 -17.20 9.48 21.11
C PRO A 114 -15.73 9.05 20.96
N ASP A 115 -15.17 9.22 19.75
CA ASP A 115 -13.76 8.96 19.45
C ASP A 115 -13.15 10.21 18.81
N VAL A 116 -12.72 11.15 19.66
CA VAL A 116 -12.07 12.41 19.22
C VAL A 116 -10.69 12.17 18.58
N VAL A 117 -10.06 11.02 18.82
CA VAL A 117 -8.70 10.75 18.33
C VAL A 117 -8.74 10.26 16.90
N ASN A 118 -9.58 9.26 16.60
CA ASN A 118 -9.64 8.66 15.27
C ASN A 118 -10.81 9.18 14.44
N ARG A 119 -11.85 9.73 15.07
CA ARG A 119 -13.07 10.23 14.40
C ARG A 119 -13.52 11.60 14.94
N PRO A 120 -12.64 12.62 14.94
CA PRO A 120 -13.01 13.96 15.37
C PRO A 120 -14.10 14.56 14.48
N GLY A 121 -14.79 15.58 14.98
CA GLY A 121 -15.68 16.46 14.22
C GLY A 121 -16.95 15.80 13.68
N ARG A 122 -17.37 14.66 14.27
CA ARG A 122 -18.64 13.99 13.94
C ARG A 122 -19.78 14.52 14.79
N VAL A 123 -19.47 14.95 16.01
CA VAL A 123 -20.42 15.61 16.91
C VAL A 123 -19.82 16.96 17.31
N CYS A 124 -20.39 18.05 16.81
CA CYS A 124 -19.95 19.40 17.12
C CYS A 124 -21.09 20.16 17.80
N VAL A 125 -20.88 20.56 19.05
CA VAL A 125 -21.85 21.33 19.83
C VAL A 125 -21.40 22.77 19.95
N ARG A 126 -22.34 23.72 19.91
CA ARG A 126 -22.00 25.15 19.98
C ARG A 126 -21.37 25.44 21.35
N GLY A 127 -20.11 25.86 21.34
CA GLY A 127 -19.41 26.32 22.53
C GLY A 127 -19.98 27.67 22.93
N LEU A 128 -20.47 27.78 24.16
CA LEU A 128 -20.80 29.08 24.73
C LEU A 128 -19.49 29.88 24.81
N LYS A 129 -19.46 31.04 24.18
CA LYS A 129 -18.42 32.04 24.43
C LYS A 129 -18.63 32.52 25.87
N PHE A 130 -17.70 32.23 26.75
CA PHE A 130 -17.62 32.86 28.07
C PHE A 130 -16.99 34.24 27.91
#